data_AF-A0A935XV03-F1
#
_entry.id   AF-A0A935XV03-F1
#
_cell.length_a   1.000
_cell.length_b   1.000
_cell.length_c   1.000
_cell.angle_alpha   90.00
_cell.angle_beta   90.00
_cell.angle_gamma   90.00
#
_symmetry.space_group_name_H-M   'P 1'
#
loop_
_entity.id
_entity.type
_entity.pdbx_description
1 polymer ?
#
loop_
_entity_poly.entity_id
_entity_poly.type
_entity_poly.pdbx_seq_one_letter_code
_entity_poly.pdbx_strand_id
1 'polypeptide(L)' 'MHFIEAAVERGDLVEVPMNPQYHLGELYGGRWFKCPIDNSVWRLIPPDVPFLGVFERVVN' A
#
# COMPACT_ATOMS: atom_id res chain seq x y z
N MET A 1 -0.86 -4.15 13.58
CA MET A 1 -0.57 -3.34 12.37
C MET A 1 -1.05 -1.90 12.60
N HIS A 2 -0.66 -1.24 13.69
CA HIS A 2 -1.26 0.06 14.10
C HIS A 2 -0.61 1.30 13.47
N PHE A 3 0.54 1.14 12.81
CA PHE A 3 1.30 2.29 12.31
C PHE A 3 0.64 2.95 11.09
N ILE A 4 0.12 2.16 10.15
CA ILE A 4 -0.53 2.67 8.93
C ILE A 4 -1.88 3.32 9.24
N GLU A 5 -2.67 2.74 10.14
CA GLU A 5 -3.96 3.31 10.56
C GLU A 5 -3.74 4.68 11.22
N ALA A 6 -2.80 4.78 12.15
CA ALA A 6 -2.46 6.05 12.77
C ALA A 6 -1.89 7.06 11.78
N ALA A 7 -1.15 6.63 10.74
CA ALA A 7 -0.69 7.51 9.67
C ALA A 7 -1.84 8.03 8.79
N VAL A 8 -2.85 7.20 8.54
CA VAL A 8 -4.08 7.63 7.83
C VAL A 8 -4.89 8.59 8.69
N GLU A 9 -5.08 8.30 9.98
CA GLU A 9 -5.81 9.17 10.92
C GLU A 9 -5.15 10.54 11.08
N ARG A 10 -3.81 10.60 11.09
CA ARG A 10 -3.06 11.87 11.14
C ARG A 10 -3.04 12.61 9.80
N GLY A 11 -3.46 11.99 8.70
CA GLY A 11 -3.42 12.56 7.36
C GLY A 11 -2.05 12.49 6.67
N ASP A 12 -1.11 11.72 7.23
CA ASP A 12 0.21 11.47 6.61
C ASP A 12 0.08 10.61 5.34
N LEU A 13 -0.98 9.79 5.26
CA LEU A 13 -1.31 8.92 4.13
C LEU A 13 -2.80 8.99 3.81
N VAL A 14 -3.14 8.85 2.53
CA VAL A 14 -4.52 8.75 2.07
C VAL A 14 -4.72 7.38 1.43
N GLU A 15 -5.74 6.63 1.88
CA GLU A 15 -6.11 5.38 1.23
C GLU A 15 -6.74 5.66 -0.14
N VAL A 16 -6.27 4.96 -1.17
CA VAL A 16 -6.69 5.16 -2.57
C VAL A 16 -7.14 3.84 -3.20
N PRO A 17 -7.99 3.88 -4.25
CA PRO A 17 -8.30 2.69 -5.01
C PRO A 17 -7.05 2.06 -5.63
N MET A 18 -7.04 0.72 -5.71
CA MET A 18 -6.04 -0.04 -6.44
C MET A 18 -5.95 0.44 -7.90
N ASN A 19 -4.72 0.54 -8.44
CA ASN A 19 -4.51 0.76 -9.87
C ASN A 19 -4.73 -0.54 -10.66
N PRO A 20 -5.74 -0.64 -11.53
CA PRO A 20 -6.04 -1.86 -12.28
C PRO A 20 -4.99 -2.21 -13.35
N GLN A 21 -4.09 -1.29 -13.69
CA GLN A 21 -3.02 -1.49 -14.66
C GLN A 21 -1.68 -1.89 -14.00
N TYR A 22 -1.63 -1.98 -12.67
CA TYR A 22 -0.41 -2.34 -11.96
C TYR A 22 -0.29 -3.85 -11.77
N HIS A 23 0.76 -4.45 -12.35
CA HIS A 23 0.93 -5.90 -12.45
C HIS A 23 2.26 -6.44 -11.86
N LEU A 24 2.91 -5.76 -10.91
CA LEU A 24 4.20 -6.25 -10.41
C LEU A 24 4.04 -7.36 -9.35
N GLY A 25 4.20 -8.63 -9.79
CA GLY A 25 4.43 -9.84 -8.97
C GLY A 25 3.22 -10.69 -8.55
N GLU A 26 2.01 -10.30 -8.94
CA GLU A 26 0.71 -10.99 -8.78
C GLU A 26 0.41 -11.65 -7.42
N LEU A 27 0.43 -10.85 -6.36
CA LEU A 27 -0.49 -10.98 -5.23
C LEU A 27 -1.67 -10.03 -5.48
N TYR A 28 -2.87 -10.58 -5.64
CA TYR A 28 -4.11 -9.82 -5.81
C TYR A 28 -4.63 -9.33 -4.45
N GLY A 29 -4.95 -8.03 -4.36
CA GLY A 29 -5.43 -7.40 -3.12
C GLY A 29 -4.42 -6.43 -2.49
N GLY A 30 -4.58 -6.20 -1.18
CA GLY A 30 -3.80 -5.21 -0.43
C GLY A 30 -4.43 -3.82 -0.42
N ARG A 31 -3.99 -3.01 0.54
CA ARG A 31 -4.45 -1.63 0.73
C ARG A 31 -3.45 -0.68 0.09
N TRP A 32 -3.94 0.33 -0.62
CA TRP A 32 -3.12 1.27 -1.36
C TRP A 32 -3.15 2.62 -0.69
N PHE A 33 -1.98 3.24 -0.54
CA PHE A 33 -1.84 4.52 0.14
C PHE A 33 -1.03 5.49 -0.70
N LYS A 34 -1.48 6.75 -0.74
CA LYS A 34 -0.77 7.85 -1.37
C LYS A 34 -0.25 8.81 -0.29
N CYS A 35 1.03 9.15 -0.39
CA CYS A 35 1.61 10.24 0.37
C CYS A 35 1.25 11.58 -0.30
N PRO A 36 0.60 12.54 0.40
CA PRO A 36 0.22 13.82 -0.19
C PRO A 36 1.42 14.77 -0.41
N ILE A 37 2.55 14.54 0.28
CA ILE A 37 3.72 15.42 0.21
C ILE A 37 4.49 15.23 -1.10
N ASP A 38 4.79 13.98 -1.45
CA ASP A 38 5.65 13.63 -2.59
C ASP A 38 4.91 12.88 -3.71
N ASN A 39 3.60 12.66 -3.55
CA ASN A 39 2.75 11.87 -4.44
C ASN A 39 3.17 10.41 -4.63
N SER A 40 4.04 9.87 -3.78
CA SER A 40 4.43 8.46 -3.82
C SER A 40 3.23 7.56 -3.46
N VAL A 41 3.15 6.41 -4.13
CA VAL A 41 2.10 5.41 -3.93
C VAL A 41 2.73 4.13 -3.38
N TRP A 42 2.16 3.61 -2.31
CA TRP A 42 2.63 2.45 -1.58
C TRP A 42 1.52 1.40 -1.52
N ARG A 43 1.91 0.14 -1.64
CA ARG A 43 1.00 -1.01 -1.54
C ARG A 43 1.35 -1.80 -0.28
N LEU A 44 0.38 -1.93 0.63
CA LEU A 44 0.49 -2.81 1.79
C LEU A 44 -0.18 -4.14 1.47
N ILE A 45 0.62 -5.20 1.38
CA ILE A 45 0.13 -6.56 1.30
C ILE A 45 0.27 -7.18 2.70
N PRO A 46 -0.83 -7.45 3.43
CA PRO A 46 -0.74 -8.15 4.70
C PRO A 46 -0.12 -9.55 4.49
N PRO A 47 0.64 -10.08 5.46
CA PRO A 47 1.12 -11.46 5.39
C PRO A 47 -0.07 -12.40 5.29
N ASP A 48 -0.08 -13.27 4.28
CA ASP A 48 -1.04 -14.36 4.17
C ASP A 48 -0.23 -15.65 4.05
N VAL A 49 -0.50 -16.63 4.91
CA VAL A 49 0.38 -17.80 5.09
C VAL A 49 0.47 -18.57 3.77
N PRO A 50 1.68 -18.92 3.26
CA PRO A 50 3.01 -18.88 3.89
C PRO A 50 3.85 -17.61 3.63
N PHE A 51 3.28 -16.56 3.04
CA PHE A 51 4.03 -15.39 2.59
C PHE A 51 4.14 -14.31 3.68
N LEU A 52 5.36 -13.86 3.93
CA LEU A 52 5.63 -12.68 4.76
C LEU A 52 5.19 -11.44 3.97
N GLY A 53 4.32 -10.62 4.56
CA GLY A 53 3.71 -9.46 3.91
C GLY A 53 4.76 -8.56 3.26
N VAL A 54 4.51 -8.16 2.03
CA VAL A 54 5.45 -7.39 1.20
C VAL A 54 5.06 -5.91 1.26
N PHE A 55 6.03 -5.05 1.59
CA PHE A 55 5.89 -3.59 1.53
C PHE A 55 6.85 -3.06 0.47
N GLU A 56 6.33 -2.81 -0.73
CA GLU A 56 7.12 -2.40 -1.89
C GLU A 56 6.65 -1.06 -2.42
N ARG A 57 7.63 -0.27 -2.87
CA ARG A 57 7.39 1.00 -3.57
C ARG A 57 6.90 0.68 -4.98
N VAL A 58 5.77 1.27 -5.37
CA VAL A 58 5.26 1.20 -6.74
C VAL A 58 6.05 2.18 -7.62
N VAL A 59 6.71 1.67 -8.66
CA VAL A 59 7.37 2.46 -9.70
C VAL A 59 6.64 2.20 -11.02
N ASN A 60 6.17 3.27 -11.67
CA ASN A 60 5.68 3.21 -13.06
C ASN A 60 6.86 3.19 -14.03
#